data_AF-A0A528TGF6-F1
#
_entry.id   AF-A0A528TGF6-F1
#
_cell.length_a   1.000
_cell.length_b   1.000
_cell.length_c   1.000
_cell.angle_alpha   90.00
_cell.angle_beta   90.00
_cell.angle_gamma   90.00
#
_symmetry.space_group_name_H-M   'P 1'
#
loop_
_entity.id
_entity.type
_entity.pdbx_description
1 polymer ?
#
loop_
_entity_poly.entity_id
_entity_poly.type
_entity_poly.pdbx_seq_one_letter_code
_entity_poly.pdbx_strand_id
1 'polypeptide(L)'
;LPEAIVITFWHIPWPNSEVFSICPWRERILDGLLGSSIIGFHTQFHANNFTESVDRFMESRIERADAAVSYGGQTTLVHAYPISIEWPVQLLKSLPPV
;
A
#
# COMPACT_ATOMS: atom_id res chain seq x y z
N LEU A 1 1.78 9.61 20.24
CA LEU A 1 2.31 8.27 19.91
C LEU A 1 3.29 8.40 18.74
N PRO A 2 4.51 8.94 18.96
CA PRO A 2 5.49 9.08 17.88
C PRO A 2 6.20 7.77 17.51
N GLU A 3 6.15 6.75 18.38
CA GLU A 3 6.86 5.45 18.22
C GLU A 3 5.93 4.29 17.83
N ALA A 4 4.67 4.55 17.48
CA ALA A 4 3.75 3.49 17.12
C ALA A 4 3.98 3.02 15.68
N ILE A 5 4.06 1.70 15.48
CA ILE A 5 4.03 1.13 14.13
C ILE A 5 2.58 1.18 13.63
N VAL A 6 2.35 1.96 12.58
CA VAL A 6 1.03 2.11 11.94
C VAL A 6 1.06 1.43 10.58
N ILE A 7 0.14 0.50 10.36
CA ILE A 7 0.02 -0.23 9.11
C ILE A 7 -1.33 0.10 8.49
N THR A 8 -1.30 0.58 7.25
CA THR A 8 -2.48 0.87 6.44
C THR A 8 -2.55 -0.13 5.29
N PHE A 9 -3.71 -0.74 5.07
CA PHE A 9 -3.93 -1.60 3.91
C PHE A 9 -5.02 -1.01 3.01
N TRP A 10 -4.72 -0.87 1.71
CA TRP A 10 -5.62 -0.26 0.74
C TRP A 10 -6.34 -1.33 -0.09
N HIS A 11 -7.64 -1.48 0.16
CA HIS A 11 -8.43 -2.59 -0.36
C HIS A 11 -8.93 -2.42 -1.81
N ILE A 12 -9.08 -1.18 -2.29
CA ILE A 12 -9.53 -0.94 -3.67
C ILE A 12 -8.32 -0.78 -4.60
N PRO A 13 -8.47 -0.99 -5.92
CA PRO A 13 -7.40 -0.71 -6.87
C PRO A 13 -6.87 0.72 -6.75
N TRP A 14 -5.55 0.87 -6.65
CA TRP A 14 -4.92 2.19 -6.70
C TRP A 14 -4.74 2.63 -8.16
N PRO A 15 -5.26 3.82 -8.55
CA PRO A 15 -5.19 4.30 -9.93
C PRO A 15 -3.75 4.64 -10.32
N ASN A 16 -3.48 4.70 -11.63
CA ASN A 16 -2.20 5.25 -12.11
C ASN A 16 -2.07 6.75 -11.75
N SER A 17 -0.85 7.28 -11.84
CA SER A 17 -0.57 8.67 -11.43
C SER A 17 -1.31 9.72 -12.25
N GLU A 18 -1.64 9.44 -13.52
CA GLU A 18 -2.39 10.35 -14.39
C GLU A 18 -3.85 10.49 -13.95
N VAL A 19 -4.54 9.38 -13.68
CA VAL A 19 -5.90 9.39 -13.18
C VAL A 19 -5.94 9.97 -11.76
N PHE A 20 -4.96 9.64 -10.92
CA PHE A 20 -4.86 10.20 -9.58
C PHE A 20 -4.66 11.73 -9.59
N SER A 21 -4.02 12.28 -10.63
CA SER A 21 -3.78 13.73 -10.77
C SER A 21 -5.05 14.57 -10.78
N ILE A 22 -6.17 13.99 -11.22
CA ILE A 22 -7.50 14.64 -11.29
C ILE A 22 -8.03 14.93 -9.88
N CYS A 23 -7.60 14.18 -8.86
CA CYS A 23 -8.05 14.39 -7.49
C CYS A 23 -7.53 15.74 -6.94
N PRO A 24 -8.42 16.65 -6.51
CA PRO A 24 -8.01 17.96 -5.99
C PRO A 24 -7.31 17.87 -4.63
N TRP A 25 -7.51 16.77 -3.89
CA TRP A 25 -6.90 16.53 -2.58
C TRP A 25 -5.73 15.54 -2.62
N ARG A 26 -5.18 15.26 -3.81
CA ARG A 26 -4.12 14.25 -4.03
C ARG A 26 -2.97 14.36 -3.01
N GLU A 27 -2.44 15.56 -2.79
CA GLU A 27 -1.31 15.78 -1.88
C GLU A 27 -1.68 15.47 -0.42
N ARG A 28 -2.87 15.90 0.04
CA ARG A 28 -3.34 15.59 1.40
C ARG A 28 -3.59 14.11 1.62
N ILE A 29 -4.06 13.40 0.60
CA ILE A 29 -4.27 11.94 0.68
C ILE A 29 -2.91 11.24 0.76
N LEU A 30 -1.96 11.62 -0.09
CA LEU A 30 -0.62 11.04 -0.07
C LEU A 30 0.10 11.33 1.25
N ASP A 31 0.07 12.58 1.72
CA ASP A 31 0.60 12.99 3.02
C ASP A 31 0.02 12.15 4.17
N GLY A 32 -1.31 12.01 4.22
CA GLY A 32 -1.97 11.19 5.23
C GLY A 32 -1.59 9.71 5.17
N LEU A 33 -1.41 9.15 3.97
CA LEU A 33 -1.00 7.75 3.81
C LEU A 33 0.47 7.55 4.19
N LEU A 34 1.36 8.47 3.81
CA LEU A 34 2.79 8.47 4.15
C LEU A 34 3.07 8.68 5.65
N GLY A 35 2.06 9.04 6.44
CA GLY A 35 2.15 8.96 7.91
C GLY A 35 2.17 7.53 8.47
N SER A 36 1.95 6.51 7.63
CA SER A 36 2.02 5.10 8.02
C SER A 36 3.45 4.58 7.97
N SER A 37 3.81 3.66 8.86
CA SER A 37 5.07 2.91 8.78
C SER A 37 5.08 1.95 7.59
N ILE A 38 3.93 1.34 7.31
CA ILE A 38 3.75 0.41 6.18
C ILE A 38 2.42 0.69 5.49
N ILE A 39 2.45 0.74 4.15
CA ILE A 39 1.27 0.73 3.28
C ILE A 39 1.26 -0.56 2.48
N GLY A 40 0.17 -1.31 2.60
CA GLY A 40 -0.07 -2.55 1.86
C GLY A 40 -1.10 -2.40 0.75
N PHE A 41 -0.86 -3.06 -0.37
CA PHE A 41 -1.79 -3.17 -1.50
C PHE A 41 -2.03 -4.63 -1.87
N HIS A 42 -3.10 -4.92 -2.61
CA HIS A 42 -3.36 -6.28 -3.09
C HIS A 42 -2.34 -6.80 -4.10
N THR A 43 -1.79 -5.93 -4.96
CA THR A 43 -0.93 -6.32 -6.08
C THR A 43 0.28 -5.41 -6.17
N GLN A 44 1.38 -5.93 -6.75
CA GLN A 44 2.58 -5.13 -6.99
C GLN A 44 2.30 -3.96 -7.94
N PHE A 45 1.35 -4.14 -8.87
CA PHE A 45 0.94 -3.08 -9.78
C PHE A 45 0.38 -1.86 -9.05
N HIS A 46 -0.50 -2.05 -8.06
CA HIS A 46 -1.05 -0.94 -7.28
C HIS A 46 0.00 -0.29 -6.37
N ALA A 47 0.90 -1.09 -5.79
CA ALA A 47 2.04 -0.57 -5.01
C ALA A 47 2.96 0.32 -5.87
N ASN A 48 3.23 -0.10 -7.11
CA ASN A 48 4.02 0.69 -8.06
C ASN A 48 3.29 1.98 -8.43
N ASN A 49 1.98 1.91 -8.76
CA ASN A 49 1.19 3.10 -9.07
C ASN A 49 1.16 4.10 -7.91
N PHE A 50 1.05 3.62 -6.67
CA PHE A 50 1.13 4.49 -5.48
C PHE A 50 2.50 5.16 -5.38
N THR A 51 3.57 4.38 -5.53
CA THR A 51 4.95 4.90 -5.51
C THR A 51 5.15 5.96 -6.60
N GLU A 52 4.63 5.74 -7.81
CA GLU A 52 4.67 6.72 -8.91
C GLU A 52 3.83 7.97 -8.64
N SER A 53 2.65 7.83 -8.01
CA SER A 53 1.87 8.99 -7.56
C SER A 53 2.64 9.82 -6.53
N VAL A 54 3.32 9.16 -5.59
CA VAL A 54 4.14 9.84 -4.59
C VAL A 54 5.34 10.54 -5.23
N ASP A 55 6.07 9.86 -6.13
CA ASP A 55 7.19 10.43 -6.89
C ASP A 55 6.79 11.69 -7.67
N ARG A 56 5.58 11.66 -8.23
CA ARG A 56 5.08 12.72 -9.10
C ARG A 56 4.54 13.93 -8.35
N PHE A 57 3.91 13.74 -7.19
CA PHE A 57 3.16 14.80 -6.51
C PHE A 57 3.79 15.24 -5.19
N MET A 58 4.75 14.49 -4.65
CA MET A 58 5.39 14.79 -3.37
C MET A 58 6.90 14.88 -3.54
N GLU A 59 7.54 15.86 -2.90
CA GLU A 59 9.00 15.90 -2.77
C GLU A 59 9.46 14.81 -1.79
N SER A 60 9.69 13.61 -2.32
CA SER A 60 10.03 12.43 -1.55
C SER A 60 11.25 11.72 -2.14
N ARG A 61 11.92 10.91 -1.32
CA ARG A 61 13.01 10.05 -1.78
C ARG A 61 12.52 8.61 -1.86
N ILE A 62 12.61 8.02 -3.04
CA ILE A 62 12.12 6.66 -3.29
C ILE A 62 13.28 5.69 -3.46
N GLU A 63 13.30 4.67 -2.63
CA GLU A 63 14.29 3.59 -2.64
C GLU A 63 13.61 2.32 -3.13
N ARG A 64 13.57 2.15 -4.46
CA ARG A 64 12.81 1.07 -5.12
C ARG A 64 13.31 -0.34 -4.76
N ALA A 65 14.60 -0.49 -4.44
CA ALA A 65 15.17 -1.77 -4.05
C ALA A 65 14.57 -2.29 -2.74
N ASP A 66 14.28 -1.38 -1.80
CA ASP A 66 13.73 -1.67 -0.48
C ASP A 66 12.22 -1.40 -0.40
N ALA A 67 11.61 -1.01 -1.54
CA ALA A 67 10.22 -0.55 -1.63
C ALA A 67 9.87 0.51 -0.57
N ALA A 68 10.79 1.43 -0.33
CA ALA A 68 10.68 2.43 0.72
C ALA A 68 10.50 3.84 0.14
N VAL A 69 9.66 4.63 0.79
CA VAL A 69 9.42 6.04 0.48
C VAL A 69 9.77 6.86 1.71
N SER A 70 10.72 7.79 1.58
CA SER A 70 11.09 8.72 2.64
C SER A 70 10.49 10.09 2.38
N TYR A 71 9.68 10.58 3.31
CA TYR A 71 8.95 11.85 3.23
C TYR A 71 8.83 12.46 4.62
N GLY A 72 9.07 13.78 4.74
CA GLY A 72 8.92 14.49 6.03
C GLY A 72 9.84 13.98 7.17
N GLY A 73 10.96 13.33 6.84
CA GLY A 73 11.85 12.69 7.82
C GLY A 73 11.38 11.33 8.33
N GLN A 74 10.27 10.81 7.79
CA GLN A 74 9.76 9.46 8.06
C GLN A 74 9.94 8.57 6.84
N THR A 75 10.01 7.26 7.08
CA THR A 75 10.10 6.26 6.01
C THR A 75 8.91 5.33 6.09
N THR A 76 8.24 5.15 4.96
CA THR A 76 7.09 4.26 4.76
C THR A 76 7.47 3.13 3.82
N LEU A 77 7.21 1.89 4.22
CA LEU A 77 7.37 0.73 3.33
C LEU A 77 6.10 0.51 2.51
N VAL A 78 6.24 0.21 1.22
CA VAL A 78 5.14 0.04 0.27
C VAL A 78 5.21 -1.36 -0.34
N HIS A 79 4.29 -2.24 0.04
CA HIS A 79 4.35 -3.65 -0.38
C HIS A 79 3.01 -4.20 -0.87
N ALA A 80 3.10 -5.27 -1.65
CA ALA A 80 1.95 -6.06 -2.06
C ALA A 80 1.71 -7.22 -1.09
N TYR A 81 0.53 -7.27 -0.48
CA TYR A 81 0.02 -8.38 0.33
C TYR A 81 -1.32 -8.86 -0.24
N PRO A 82 -1.32 -9.95 -1.04
CA PRO A 82 -2.57 -10.48 -1.58
C PRO A 82 -3.40 -11.09 -0.45
N ILE A 83 -4.53 -10.46 -0.12
CA ILE A 83 -5.45 -11.00 0.89
C ILE A 83 -6.23 -12.18 0.32
N SER A 84 -6.56 -13.12 1.19
CA SER A 84 -7.42 -14.26 0.89
C SER A 84 -8.44 -14.44 2.02
N ILE A 85 -9.40 -15.31 1.79
CA ILE A 85 -10.31 -15.79 2.84
C ILE A 85 -9.66 -16.93 3.62
N GLU A 86 -10.21 -17.22 4.80
CA GLU A 86 -9.83 -18.41 5.55
C GLU A 86 -10.01 -19.66 4.69
N TRP A 87 -8.95 -20.46 4.56
CA TRP A 87 -9.03 -21.74 3.87
C TRP A 87 -9.68 -22.77 4.80
N PRO A 88 -10.81 -23.41 4.41
CA PRO A 88 -11.63 -24.19 5.34
C PRO A 88 -11.08 -25.60 5.54
N VAL A 89 -9.86 -25.71 6.09
CA VAL A 89 -9.16 -26.98 6.34
C VAL A 89 -10.02 -27.97 7.12
N GLN A 90 -10.81 -27.49 8.08
CA GLN A 90 -11.66 -28.36 8.89
C GLN A 90 -12.87 -28.93 8.12
N LEU A 91 -13.45 -28.15 7.20
CA LEU A 91 -14.53 -28.63 6.35
C LEU A 91 -14.01 -29.70 5.38
N LEU A 92 -12.83 -29.48 4.81
CA LEU A 92 -12.20 -30.41 3.87
C LEU A 92 -11.93 -31.79 4.49
N LYS A 93 -11.58 -31.86 5.78
CA LYS A 93 -11.39 -33.15 6.49
C LYS A 93 -12.66 -33.99 6.58
N SER A 94 -13.84 -33.37 6.50
CA SER A 94 -15.13 -34.06 6.60
C SER A 94 -15.67 -34.55 5.25
N LEU A 95 -15.04 -34.15 4.14
CA LEU A 95 -15.45 -34.55 2.81
C LEU A 95 -14.92 -35.95 2.46
N PRO A 96 -15.69 -36.78 1.74
CA PRO A 96 -15.20 -38.07 1.27
C PRO A 96 -14.01 -37.87 0.33
N PRO A 97 -13.04 -38.81 0.31
CA PRO A 97 -11.93 -38.76 -0.64
C PRO A 97 -12.48 -38.83 -2.07
N VAL A 98 -11.94 -37.96 -2.93
CA VAL A 98 -12.22 -37.93 -4.38
C VAL A 98 -11.26 -38.87 -5.09
#